data_AF-A0A812LPF2-F1
#
_entry.id   AF-A0A812LPF2-F1
#
_cell.length_a   1.000
_cell.length_b   1.000
_cell.length_c   1.000
_cell.angle_alpha   90.00
_cell.angle_beta   90.00
_cell.angle_gamma   90.00
#
_symmetry.space_group_name_H-M   'P 1'
#
loop_
_entity.id
_entity.type
_entity.pdbx_description
1 polymer ?
#
loop_
_entity_poly.entity_id
_entity_poly.type
_entity_poly.pdbx_seq_one_letter_code
_entity_poly.pdbx_strand_id
1 'polypeptide(L)'
;MLEPRPLAEDLYHYKEHYQDMFHELEILRAVPGEPTAHFRLVSRLPSRRTVEVLLSESAFHVQKDSQEESTLRDAKFESFEQLLSSLDGAEVFGSRLCDLVSQRLREDAGAWH
;
A
#
# COMPACT_ATOMS: atom_id res chain seq x y z
N MET A 1 23.50 0.05 -15.32
CA MET A 1 22.14 -0.44 -15.63
C MET A 1 21.66 -1.13 -14.38
N LEU A 2 20.63 -0.60 -13.71
CA LEU A 2 20.00 -1.30 -12.58
C LEU A 2 19.19 -2.45 -13.19
N GLU A 3 19.42 -3.68 -12.74
CA GLU A 3 18.61 -4.81 -13.17
C GLU A 3 17.16 -4.58 -12.71
N PRO A 4 16.14 -4.85 -13.54
CA PRO A 4 14.76 -4.72 -13.14
C PRO A 4 14.50 -5.69 -11.98
N ARG A 5 14.21 -5.14 -10.81
CA ARG A 5 13.78 -5.95 -9.66
C ARG A 5 12.42 -6.56 -9.98
N PRO A 6 12.18 -7.85 -9.67
CA PRO A 6 10.87 -8.45 -9.88
C PRO A 6 9.79 -7.70 -9.11
N LEU A 7 8.67 -7.36 -9.76
CA LEU A 7 7.52 -6.70 -9.10
C LEU A 7 6.98 -7.50 -7.89
N ALA A 8 7.21 -8.80 -7.87
CA ALA A 8 6.92 -9.65 -6.71
C ALA A 8 7.70 -9.19 -5.46
N GLU A 9 8.99 -8.91 -5.60
CA GLU A 9 9.85 -8.44 -4.50
C GLU A 9 9.38 -7.07 -3.99
N ASP A 10 9.02 -6.16 -4.90
CA ASP A 10 8.47 -4.86 -4.52
C ASP A 10 7.18 -5.02 -3.69
N LEU A 11 6.28 -5.93 -4.05
CA LEU A 11 5.07 -6.20 -3.26
C LEU A 11 5.39 -6.75 -1.86
N TYR A 12 6.40 -7.62 -1.73
CA TYR A 12 6.85 -8.08 -0.41
C TYR A 12 7.43 -6.93 0.41
N HIS A 13 8.25 -6.07 -0.20
CA HIS A 13 8.79 -4.89 0.46
C HIS A 13 7.69 -3.92 0.90
N TYR A 14 6.69 -3.65 0.07
CA TYR A 14 5.54 -2.83 0.46
C TYR A 14 4.76 -3.47 1.61
N LYS A 15 4.55 -4.79 1.56
CA LYS A 15 3.84 -5.52 2.60
C LYS A 15 4.54 -5.39 3.96
N GLU A 16 5.85 -5.50 4.00
CA GLU A 16 6.63 -5.37 5.24
C GLU A 16 6.74 -3.92 5.71
N HIS A 17 7.10 -3.01 4.79
CA HIS A 17 7.37 -1.61 5.13
C HIS A 17 6.11 -0.85 5.56
N TYR A 18 4.96 -1.17 4.98
CA TYR A 18 3.69 -0.48 5.23
C TYR A 18 2.68 -1.32 6.03
N GLN A 19 3.10 -2.40 6.69
CA GLN A 19 2.22 -3.35 7.39
C GLN A 19 1.24 -2.68 8.37
N ASP A 20 1.64 -1.57 9.00
CA ASP A 20 0.81 -0.84 9.96
C ASP A 20 -0.22 0.09 9.31
N MET A 21 -0.13 0.32 8.00
CA MET A 21 -0.98 1.26 7.26
C MET A 21 -2.25 0.60 6.70
N PHE A 22 -2.24 -0.72 6.48
CA PHE A 22 -3.37 -1.48 5.95
C PHE A 22 -3.73 -2.65 6.89
N HIS A 23 -4.91 -3.23 6.69
CA HIS A 23 -5.33 -4.40 7.46
C HIS A 23 -4.71 -5.66 6.88
N GLU A 24 -4.77 -5.76 5.56
CA GLU A 24 -4.25 -6.89 4.82
C GLU A 24 -3.74 -6.43 3.46
N LEU A 25 -2.63 -7.03 3.03
CA LEU A 25 -2.14 -7.02 1.67
C LEU A 25 -1.96 -8.48 1.22
N GLU A 26 -2.76 -8.86 0.24
CA GLU A 26 -2.79 -10.21 -0.32
C GLU A 26 -2.29 -10.17 -1.77
N ILE A 27 -1.25 -10.93 -2.08
CA ILE A 27 -0.73 -11.05 -3.45
C ILE A 27 -1.61 -12.07 -4.19
N LEU A 28 -2.35 -11.62 -5.19
CA LEU A 28 -3.27 -12.45 -5.96
C LEU A 28 -2.55 -13.16 -7.12
N ARG A 29 -1.62 -12.46 -7.77
CA ARG A 29 -0.78 -12.99 -8.86
C ARG A 29 0.51 -12.20 -8.94
N ALA A 30 1.65 -12.87 -8.86
CA ALA A 30 2.94 -12.28 -9.17
C ALA A 30 3.81 -13.37 -9.81
N VAL A 31 3.99 -13.30 -11.13
CA VAL A 31 4.76 -14.28 -11.88
C VAL A 31 6.13 -13.66 -12.21
N PRO A 32 7.25 -14.34 -11.90
CA PRO A 32 8.58 -13.85 -12.25
C PRO A 32 8.70 -13.55 -13.75
N GLY A 33 9.18 -12.35 -14.09
CA GLY A 33 9.35 -11.90 -15.48
C GLY A 33 8.08 -11.36 -16.16
N GLU A 34 6.91 -11.40 -15.52
CA GLU A 34 5.74 -10.66 -16.01
C GLU A 34 5.90 -9.16 -15.69
N PRO A 35 5.49 -8.25 -16.61
CA PRO A 35 5.60 -6.80 -16.42
C PRO A 35 4.53 -6.25 -15.47
N THR A 36 3.75 -7.13 -14.83
CA THR A 36 2.65 -6.76 -13.96
C THR A 36 2.49 -7.74 -12.81
N ALA A 37 2.03 -7.25 -11.67
CA ALA A 37 1.60 -8.05 -10.53
C ALA A 37 0.22 -7.57 -10.04
N HIS A 38 -0.55 -8.45 -9.41
CA HIS A 38 -1.88 -8.18 -8.90
C HIS A 38 -1.91 -8.43 -7.40
N PHE A 39 -2.46 -7.50 -6.66
CA PHE A 39 -2.65 -7.63 -5.23
C PHE A 39 -3.98 -7.01 -4.79
N ARG A 40 -4.44 -7.40 -3.61
CA ARG A 40 -5.57 -6.84 -2.91
C ARG A 40 -5.08 -6.10 -1.68
N LEU A 41 -5.66 -4.94 -1.45
CA LEU A 41 -5.40 -4.11 -0.28
C LEU A 41 -6.71 -3.91 0.49
N VAL A 42 -6.67 -4.20 1.78
CA VAL A 42 -7.83 -4.04 2.69
C VAL A 42 -7.52 -2.93 3.69
N SER A 43 -8.42 -1.96 3.76
CA SER A 43 -8.33 -0.84 4.69
C SER A 43 -8.39 -1.30 6.15
N ARG A 44 -7.66 -0.58 7.02
CA ARG A 44 -7.81 -0.75 8.49
C ARG A 44 -9.04 -0.06 9.06
N LEU A 45 -9.68 0.82 8.29
CA LEU A 45 -10.90 1.48 8.73
C LEU A 45 -12.01 0.46 8.98
N PRO A 46 -12.98 0.77 9.85
CA PRO A 46 -14.09 -0.14 10.14
C PRO A 46 -14.90 -0.57 8.90
N SER A 47 -14.91 0.25 7.85
CA SER A 47 -15.58 -0.06 6.58
C SER A 47 -14.94 -1.23 5.83
N ARG A 48 -13.69 -1.62 6.15
CA ARG A 48 -12.92 -2.67 5.49
C ARG A 48 -12.94 -2.55 3.96
N ARG A 49 -12.90 -1.30 3.47
CA ARG A 49 -12.82 -1.01 2.04
C ARG A 49 -11.68 -1.81 1.42
N THR A 50 -11.99 -2.47 0.32
CA THR A 50 -11.08 -3.39 -0.35
C THR A 50 -10.89 -2.93 -1.79
N VAL A 51 -9.63 -2.84 -2.23
CA VAL A 51 -9.27 -2.53 -3.61
C VAL A 51 -8.42 -3.65 -4.20
N GLU A 52 -8.66 -3.99 -5.47
CA GLU A 52 -7.77 -4.85 -6.25
C GLU A 52 -6.94 -3.97 -7.17
N VAL A 53 -5.62 -4.16 -7.14
CA VAL A 53 -4.65 -3.27 -7.77
C VAL A 53 -3.73 -4.09 -8.68
N LEU A 54 -3.54 -3.57 -9.89
CA LEU A 54 -2.53 -4.00 -10.84
C LEU A 54 -1.31 -3.10 -10.68
N LEU A 55 -0.20 -3.67 -10.20
CA LEU A 55 1.11 -3.05 -10.19
C LEU A 55 1.78 -3.28 -11.55
N SER A 56 2.34 -2.22 -12.11
CA SER A 56 3.28 -2.25 -13.24
C SER A 56 4.56 -1.51 -12.87
N GLU A 57 5.58 -1.53 -13.73
CA GLU A 57 6.83 -0.77 -13.50
C GLU A 57 6.61 0.75 -13.33
N SER A 58 5.47 1.29 -13.79
CA SER A 58 5.23 2.74 -13.84
C SER A 58 4.13 3.23 -12.91
N ALA A 59 3.26 2.34 -12.42
CA ALA A 59 2.07 2.77 -11.70
C ALA A 59 1.34 1.62 -10.99
N PHE A 60 0.52 2.02 -10.02
CA PHE A 60 -0.51 1.23 -9.36
C PHE A 60 -1.88 1.58 -9.97
N HIS A 61 -2.52 0.64 -10.65
CA HIS A 61 -3.83 0.81 -11.27
C HIS A 61 -4.90 0.08 -10.47
N VAL A 62 -5.89 0.80 -9.94
CA VAL A 62 -7.01 0.19 -9.23
C VAL A 62 -7.98 -0.42 -10.24
N GLN A 63 -8.10 -1.74 -10.21
CA GLN A 63 -8.97 -2.52 -11.10
C GLN A 63 -10.38 -2.69 -10.50
N LYS A 64 -10.46 -2.82 -9.17
CA LYS A 64 -11.73 -2.96 -8.46
C LYS A 64 -11.68 -2.21 -7.15
N ASP A 65 -12.85 -1.74 -6.73
CA ASP A 65 -13.09 -1.14 -5.44
C ASP A 65 -14.42 -1.67 -4.92
N SER A 66 -14.46 -2.07 -3.64
CA SER A 66 -15.65 -2.53 -2.96
C SER A 66 -16.68 -1.44 -2.70
N GLN A 67 -16.29 -0.16 -2.75
CA GLN A 67 -17.22 0.97 -2.67
C GLN A 67 -17.82 1.28 -4.04
N GLU A 68 -19.16 1.26 -4.14
CA GLU A 68 -19.88 1.44 -5.42
C GLU A 68 -19.72 2.86 -5.99
N GLU A 69 -19.78 3.90 -5.15
CA GLU A 69 -19.60 5.31 -5.55
C GLU A 69 -18.13 5.77 -5.46
N SER A 70 -17.20 4.86 -5.73
CA SER A 70 -15.77 5.14 -5.60
C SER A 70 -15.19 5.87 -6.82
N THR A 71 -14.44 6.94 -6.57
CA THR A 71 -13.58 7.58 -7.56
C THR A 71 -12.24 6.87 -7.76
N LEU A 72 -11.95 5.81 -6.99
CA LEU A 72 -10.69 5.07 -7.11
C LEU A 72 -10.72 4.04 -8.21
N ARG A 73 -11.90 3.58 -8.68
CA ARG A 73 -11.95 2.65 -9.80
C ARG A 73 -11.29 3.29 -11.02
N ASP A 74 -10.40 2.55 -11.67
CA ASP A 74 -9.58 3.00 -12.80
C ASP A 74 -8.57 4.12 -12.48
N ALA A 75 -8.43 4.50 -11.20
CA ALA A 75 -7.42 5.46 -10.78
C ALA A 75 -6.01 4.89 -10.91
N LYS A 76 -5.06 5.80 -11.14
CA LYS A 76 -3.63 5.50 -11.28
C LYS A 76 -2.84 6.29 -10.25
N PHE A 77 -1.92 5.61 -9.60
CA PHE A 77 -1.00 6.21 -8.64
C PHE A 77 0.44 5.91 -9.03
N GLU A 78 1.32 6.89 -8.82
CA GLU A 78 2.75 6.79 -9.11
C GLU A 78 3.52 6.15 -7.95
N SER A 79 2.90 6.12 -6.77
CA SER A 79 3.50 5.61 -5.54
C SER A 79 2.51 4.84 -4.68
N PHE A 80 3.02 3.99 -3.80
CA PHE A 80 2.20 3.19 -2.90
C PHE A 80 1.55 4.06 -1.81
N GLU A 81 2.21 5.13 -1.41
CA GLU A 81 1.76 6.13 -0.44
C GLU A 81 0.55 6.90 -0.98
N GLN A 82 0.55 7.28 -2.26
CA GLN A 82 -0.62 7.88 -2.91
C GLN A 82 -1.82 6.91 -2.91
N LEU A 83 -1.58 5.63 -3.18
CA LEU A 83 -2.61 4.59 -3.10
C LEU A 83 -3.16 4.46 -1.67
N LEU A 84 -2.29 4.36 -0.66
CA LEU A 84 -2.69 4.27 0.76
C LEU A 84 -3.47 5.51 1.22
N SER A 85 -2.98 6.70 0.86
CA SER A 85 -3.65 7.97 1.13
C SER A 85 -5.01 8.07 0.46
N SER A 86 -5.17 7.49 -0.73
CA SER A 86 -6.44 7.51 -1.46
C SER A 86 -7.44 6.49 -0.93
N LEU A 87 -6.96 5.37 -0.37
CA LEU A 87 -7.79 4.32 0.22
C LEU A 87 -8.50 4.79 1.49
N ASP A 88 -7.75 5.35 2.45
CA ASP A 88 -8.23 5.73 3.79
C ASP A 88 -8.51 7.24 3.93
N GLY A 89 -8.07 8.05 2.96
CA GLY A 89 -8.11 9.51 3.01
C GLY A 89 -6.79 10.10 3.54
N ALA A 90 -6.39 11.24 2.97
CA ALA A 90 -5.10 11.87 3.26
C ALA A 90 -4.92 12.26 4.73
N GLU A 91 -5.99 12.69 5.39
CA GLU A 91 -5.96 13.04 6.82
C GLU A 91 -5.68 11.82 7.70
N VAL A 92 -6.38 10.71 7.45
CA VAL A 92 -6.19 9.45 8.20
C VAL A 92 -4.79 8.90 7.97
N PHE A 93 -4.34 8.91 6.72
CA PHE A 93 -3.00 8.47 6.34
C PHE A 93 -1.92 9.30 7.04
N GLY A 94 -2.03 10.63 6.99
CA GLY A 94 -1.10 11.56 7.64
C GLY A 94 -1.04 11.35 9.16
N SER A 95 -2.20 11.24 9.82
CA SER A 95 -2.26 10.97 11.26
C SER A 95 -1.53 9.68 11.63
N ARG A 96 -1.72 8.60 10.87
CA ARG A 96 -1.04 7.32 11.15
C ARG A 96 0.46 7.38 10.96
N LEU A 97 0.93 8.06 9.91
CA LEU A 97 2.36 8.28 9.74
C LEU A 97 2.95 9.04 10.92
N CYS A 98 2.28 10.10 11.39
CA CYS A 98 2.70 10.85 12.57
C CYS A 98 2.73 9.97 13.83
N ASP A 99 1.73 9.11 14.03
CA ASP A 99 1.67 8.19 15.17
C ASP A 99 2.81 7.18 15.14
N LEU A 100 3.10 6.59 13.97
CA LEU A 100 4.21 5.63 13.79
C LEU A 100 5.57 6.29 14.05
N VAL A 101 5.80 7.48 13.50
CA VAL A 101 7.03 8.24 13.75
C VAL A 101 7.16 8.58 15.24
N SER A 102 6.08 9.04 15.87
CA SER A 102 6.07 9.39 17.29
C SER A 102 6.28 8.17 18.19
N GLN A 103 5.73 7.01 17.83
CA GLN A 103 6.00 5.75 18.51
C GLN A 103 7.48 5.38 18.39
N ARG A 104 8.03 5.43 17.17
CA ARG A 104 9.43 5.06 16.94
C ARG A 104 10.41 5.96 17.70
N LEU A 105 10.17 7.26 17.69
CA LEU A 105 10.99 8.22 18.45
C LEU A 105 10.95 7.94 19.96
N ARG A 106 9.80 7.50 20.50
CA ARG A 106 9.68 7.12 21.92
C ARG A 106 10.41 5.83 22.24
N GLU A 107 10.34 4.83 21.37
CA GLU A 107 11.09 3.57 21.51
C GLU A 107 12.60 3.84 21.48
N ASP A 108 13.07 4.64 20.52
CA ASP A 108 14.48 4.99 20.40
C ASP A 108 14.95 5.85 21.59
N ALA A 109 14.15 6.80 22.07
CA ALA A 109 14.48 7.60 23.26
C ALA A 109 14.45 6.79 24.58
N GLY A 110 13.57 5.79 24.67
CA GLY A 110 13.49 4.88 25.81
C GLY A 110 14.64 3.86 25.86
N ALA A 111 15.31 3.60 24.74
CA ALA A 111 16.44 2.68 24.64
C ALA A 111 17.77 3.24 25.18
N TRP A 112 17.82 4.51 25.63
CA TRP A 112 18.99 5.15 26.24
C TRP A 112 18.93 5.27 27.77
N HIS A 113 17.97 4.59 28.41
CA HIS A 113 17.83 4.48 29.87
C HIS A 113 18.04 3.05 30.35
#